data_AF-A0A150TBP5-F1
#
_entry.id   AF-A0A150TBP5-F1
#
_cell.length_a   1.000
_cell.length_b   1.000
_cell.length_c   1.000
_cell.angle_alpha   90.00
_cell.angle_beta   90.00
_cell.angle_gamma   90.00
#
_symmetry.space_group_name_H-M   'P 1'
#
loop_
_entity.id
_entity.type
_entity.pdbx_description
1 polymer ?
#
loop_
_entity_poly.entity_id
_entity_poly.type
_entity_poly.pdbx_seq_one_letter_code
_entity_poly.pdbx_strand_id
1 'polypeptide(L)'
;MLSVAAGRLSFFLGLHGPTLAVDTACSSSLVALHLACQSLRWGECDQALVGGVNLLLSPRAFALLSRMHALSPDGRCKTFSADADGYARAEGCAVVVLKRLQDAQRDRDPILALIRGTAINHDGPSSGLTVPSRPAQEALLRQALAHAGVARSRCRR
;
A
#
# COMPACT_ATOMS: atom_id res chain seq x y z
N MET A 1 -5.91 -17.74 -6.78
CA MET A 1 -4.83 -17.91 -5.78
C MET A 1 -3.88 -16.73 -5.93
N LEU A 2 -3.90 -15.78 -4.99
CA LEU A 2 -3.20 -14.48 -5.14
C LEU A 2 -1.68 -14.65 -5.29
N SER A 3 -1.11 -15.67 -4.63
CA SER A 3 0.32 -16.03 -4.69
C SER A 3 0.83 -16.31 -6.11
N VAL A 4 -0.03 -16.81 -7.01
CA VAL A 4 0.35 -17.13 -8.40
C VAL A 4 0.72 -15.87 -9.17
N ALA A 5 0.13 -14.71 -8.86
CA ALA A 5 0.46 -13.47 -9.55
C ALA A 5 1.93 -13.06 -9.29
N ALA A 6 2.35 -13.06 -8.02
CA ALA A 6 3.74 -12.77 -7.64
C ALA A 6 4.67 -13.88 -8.15
N GLY A 7 4.32 -15.15 -7.98
CA GLY A 7 5.12 -16.29 -8.45
C GLY A 7 5.34 -16.30 -9.96
N ARG A 8 4.35 -15.89 -10.77
CA ARG A 8 4.49 -15.77 -12.22
C ARG A 8 5.51 -14.71 -12.62
N LEU A 9 5.56 -13.58 -11.92
CA LEU A 9 6.58 -12.55 -12.18
C LEU A 9 7.97 -13.09 -11.86
N SER A 10 8.15 -13.71 -10.70
CA SER A 10 9.45 -14.30 -10.32
C SER A 10 9.88 -15.40 -11.28
N PHE A 11 8.97 -16.29 -11.67
CA PHE A 11 9.25 -17.34 -12.64
C PHE A 11 9.66 -16.77 -14.01
N PHE A 12 8.87 -15.82 -14.54
CA PHE A 12 9.11 -15.25 -15.87
C PHE A 12 10.40 -14.43 -15.93
N LEU A 13 10.73 -13.70 -14.87
CA LEU A 13 11.91 -12.83 -14.78
C LEU A 13 13.15 -13.54 -14.22
N GLY A 14 13.05 -14.81 -13.82
CA GLY A 14 14.16 -15.56 -13.21
C GLY A 14 14.59 -15.00 -11.85
N LEU A 15 13.66 -14.47 -11.05
CA LEU A 15 13.95 -13.87 -9.74
C LEU A 15 13.93 -14.93 -8.63
N HIS A 16 14.92 -14.89 -7.75
CA HIS A 16 15.09 -15.85 -6.65
C HIS A 16 14.94 -15.24 -5.24
N GLY A 17 14.63 -13.95 -5.14
CA GLY A 17 14.41 -13.26 -3.86
C GLY A 17 13.02 -13.55 -3.25
N PRO A 18 12.68 -12.89 -2.13
CA PRO A 18 11.38 -13.00 -1.48
C PRO A 18 10.22 -12.79 -2.46
N THR A 19 9.30 -13.77 -2.53
CA THR A 19 8.16 -13.76 -3.46
C THR A 19 6.88 -14.01 -2.69
N LEU A 20 6.02 -13.00 -2.61
CA LEU A 20 4.80 -13.05 -1.83
C LEU A 20 3.70 -12.22 -2.47
N ALA A 21 2.46 -12.62 -2.20
CA ALA A 21 1.28 -11.80 -2.44
C ALA A 21 0.70 -11.35 -1.10
N VAL A 22 0.32 -10.07 -1.02
CA VAL A 22 -0.15 -9.42 0.20
C VAL A 22 -1.62 -9.05 0.04
N ASP A 23 -2.45 -9.45 1.00
CA ASP A 23 -3.84 -9.02 1.10
C ASP A 23 -4.08 -8.41 2.47
N THR A 24 -4.20 -7.08 2.48
CA THR A 24 -4.65 -6.28 3.62
C THR A 24 -5.79 -5.36 3.18
N ALA A 25 -6.63 -5.83 2.25
CA ALA A 25 -7.67 -5.05 1.60
C ALA A 25 -7.12 -3.74 0.98
N CYS A 26 -7.64 -2.57 1.38
CA CYS A 26 -7.34 -1.28 0.75
C CYS A 26 -5.87 -0.85 0.88
N SER A 27 -5.13 -1.34 1.87
CA SER A 27 -3.72 -0.98 2.11
C SER A 27 -2.71 -1.92 1.43
N SER A 28 -3.16 -2.96 0.73
CA SER A 28 -2.31 -4.07 0.25
C SER A 28 -1.04 -3.62 -0.47
N SER A 29 -1.14 -2.65 -1.38
CA SER A 29 0.02 -2.15 -2.13
C SER A 29 1.03 -1.40 -1.25
N LEU A 30 0.57 -0.63 -0.27
CA LEU A 30 1.45 0.09 0.67
C LEU A 30 2.07 -0.85 1.70
N VAL A 31 1.37 -1.91 2.12
CA VAL A 31 1.96 -2.96 2.97
C VAL A 31 3.02 -3.74 2.20
N ALA A 32 2.78 -4.09 0.93
CA ALA A 32 3.80 -4.69 0.07
C ALA A 32 5.03 -3.79 -0.08
N LEU A 33 4.82 -2.47 -0.25
CA LEU A 33 5.90 -1.48 -0.28
C LEU A 33 6.70 -1.45 1.03
N HIS A 34 6.02 -1.50 2.17
CA HIS A 34 6.67 -1.56 3.48
C HIS A 34 7.54 -2.82 3.62
N LEU A 35 7.01 -3.99 3.29
CA LEU A 35 7.74 -5.25 3.38
C LEU A 35 8.97 -5.27 2.45
N ALA A 36 8.83 -4.80 1.21
CA ALA A 36 9.96 -4.67 0.29
C ALA A 36 11.04 -3.71 0.81
N CYS A 37 10.64 -2.59 1.43
CA CYS A 37 11.58 -1.68 2.09
C CYS A 37 12.33 -2.36 3.24
N GLN A 38 11.67 -3.25 4.01
CA GLN A 38 12.34 -4.01 5.07
C GLN A 38 13.28 -5.07 4.51
N SER A 39 12.87 -5.86 3.53
CA SER A 39 13.72 -6.85 2.86
C SER A 39 14.99 -6.21 2.27
N LEU A 40 14.87 -5.03 1.64
CA LEU A 40 16.02 -4.27 1.14
C LEU A 40 16.95 -3.82 2.28
N ARG A 41 16.41 -3.36 3.41
CA ARG A 41 17.19 -2.89 4.57
C ARG A 41 17.88 -4.04 5.32
N TRP A 42 17.25 -5.20 5.38
CA TRP A 42 17.81 -6.40 6.01
C TRP A 42 18.71 -7.22 5.07
N GLY A 43 18.83 -6.84 3.80
CA GLY A 43 19.68 -7.52 2.84
C GLY A 43 19.13 -8.86 2.36
N GLU A 44 17.81 -9.08 2.48
CA GLU A 44 17.13 -10.25 1.90
C GLU A 44 17.06 -10.16 0.37
N CYS A 45 17.14 -8.93 -0.17
CA CYS A 45 17.30 -8.65 -1.59
C CYS A 45 18.02 -7.32 -1.82
N ASP A 46 18.51 -7.10 -3.05
CA ASP A 46 19.16 -5.85 -3.47
C ASP A 46 18.26 -4.97 -4.33
N GLN A 47 17.23 -5.57 -4.92
CA GLN A 47 16.17 -4.90 -5.65
C GLN A 47 14.83 -5.57 -5.32
N ALA A 48 13.73 -4.80 -5.37
CA ALA A 48 12.40 -5.34 -5.14
C ALA A 48 11.41 -4.77 -6.15
N LEU A 49 10.58 -5.64 -6.73
CA LEU A 49 9.40 -5.24 -7.50
C LEU A 49 8.20 -5.19 -6.55
N VAL A 50 7.56 -4.04 -6.47
CA VAL A 50 6.34 -3.86 -5.66
C VAL A 50 5.20 -3.49 -6.59
N GLY A 51 4.16 -4.33 -6.62
CA GLY A 51 3.00 -4.13 -7.46
C GLY A 51 1.69 -4.07 -6.67
N GLY A 52 0.68 -3.46 -7.27
CA GLY A 52 -0.70 -3.51 -6.81
C GLY A 52 -1.64 -3.57 -8.01
N VAL A 53 -2.65 -4.43 -7.95
CA VAL A 53 -3.68 -4.58 -8.98
C VAL A 53 -5.05 -4.72 -8.35
N ASN A 54 -6.04 -4.03 -8.90
CA ASN A 54 -7.45 -4.19 -8.56
C ASN A 54 -8.29 -4.18 -9.85
N LEU A 55 -9.14 -5.19 -10.01
CA LEU A 55 -10.06 -5.34 -11.14
C LEU A 55 -11.47 -5.66 -10.62
N LEU A 56 -12.49 -5.13 -11.28
CA LEU A 56 -13.91 -5.22 -10.95
C LEU A 56 -14.59 -6.25 -11.86
N LEU A 57 -14.09 -7.48 -11.81
CA LEU A 57 -14.48 -8.57 -12.74
C LEU A 57 -15.87 -9.19 -12.45
N SER A 58 -16.54 -8.78 -11.38
CA SER A 58 -17.83 -9.34 -10.99
C SER A 58 -18.71 -8.32 -10.27
N PRO A 59 -20.03 -8.29 -10.57
CA PRO A 59 -20.98 -7.42 -9.87
C PRO A 59 -21.21 -7.87 -8.41
N ARG A 60 -20.82 -9.09 -8.03
CA ARG A 60 -21.02 -9.62 -6.67
C ARG A 60 -20.37 -8.73 -5.60
N ALA A 61 -19.16 -8.23 -5.87
CA ALA A 61 -18.46 -7.33 -4.95
C ALA A 61 -19.19 -5.99 -4.78
N PHE A 62 -19.77 -5.45 -5.86
CA PHE A 62 -20.62 -4.26 -5.78
C PHE A 62 -21.84 -4.51 -4.91
N ALA A 63 -22.59 -5.59 -5.17
CA ALA A 63 -23.79 -5.92 -4.39
C ALA A 63 -23.49 -6.08 -2.89
N LEU A 64 -22.37 -6.73 -2.53
CA LEU A 64 -21.92 -6.86 -1.15
C LEU A 64 -21.61 -5.52 -0.50
N LEU A 65 -20.83 -4.66 -1.17
CA LEU A 65 -20.43 -3.35 -0.64
C LEU A 65 -21.62 -2.37 -0.56
N SER A 66 -22.56 -2.44 -1.50
CA SER A 66 -23.82 -1.68 -1.44
C SER A 66 -24.66 -2.09 -0.23
N ARG A 67 -24.78 -3.39 0.08
CA ARG A 67 -25.51 -3.86 1.28
C ARG A 67 -24.87 -3.39 2.59
N MET A 68 -23.56 -3.16 2.58
CA MET A 68 -22.83 -2.60 3.72
C MET A 68 -22.85 -1.06 3.74
N HIS A 69 -23.59 -0.42 2.82
CA HIS A 69 -23.64 1.04 2.67
C HIS A 69 -22.25 1.69 2.50
N ALA A 70 -21.31 0.95 1.91
CA ALA A 70 -19.94 1.43 1.72
C ALA A 70 -19.79 2.27 0.44
N LEU A 71 -20.68 2.10 -0.55
CA LEU A 71 -20.59 2.76 -1.85
C LEU A 71 -21.43 4.03 -1.89
N SER A 72 -20.89 5.09 -2.49
CA SER A 72 -21.68 6.29 -2.78
C SER A 72 -22.76 5.97 -3.84
N PRO A 73 -24.01 6.44 -3.67
CA PRO A 73 -25.07 6.30 -4.68
C PRO A 73 -24.75 6.95 -6.02
N ASP A 74 -23.99 8.06 -6.01
CA ASP A 74 -23.59 8.80 -7.21
C ASP A 74 -22.28 8.29 -7.84
N GLY A 75 -21.68 7.26 -7.24
CA GLY A 75 -20.45 6.66 -7.73
C GLY A 75 -19.24 7.58 -7.65
N ARG A 76 -19.21 8.55 -6.72
CA ARG A 76 -18.08 9.47 -6.51
C ARG A 76 -17.45 9.33 -5.13
N CYS A 77 -16.12 9.48 -5.08
CA CYS A 77 -15.41 9.72 -3.82
C CYS A 77 -15.42 11.23 -3.51
N LYS A 78 -16.26 11.65 -2.57
CA LYS A 78 -16.40 13.05 -2.13
C LYS A 78 -15.44 13.36 -0.97
N THR A 79 -14.15 13.13 -1.17
CA THR A 79 -13.13 13.14 -0.10
C THR A 79 -13.12 14.47 0.66
N PHE A 80 -13.30 14.42 1.98
CA PHE A 80 -13.37 15.57 2.90
C PHE A 80 -14.56 16.53 2.71
N SER A 81 -15.55 16.18 1.87
CA SER A 81 -16.80 16.94 1.75
C SER A 81 -17.72 16.64 2.93
N ALA A 82 -18.56 17.61 3.29
CA ALA A 82 -19.69 17.40 4.21
C ALA A 82 -20.74 16.44 3.61
N ASP A 83 -20.81 16.37 2.27
CA ASP A 83 -21.75 15.51 1.52
C ASP A 83 -21.19 14.11 1.23
N ALA A 84 -20.15 13.68 1.95
CA ALA A 84 -19.53 12.37 1.77
C ALA A 84 -20.44 11.25 2.31
N ASP A 85 -20.76 10.29 1.45
CA ASP A 85 -21.79 9.26 1.65
C ASP A 85 -21.33 7.86 1.17
N GLY A 86 -20.02 7.65 1.04
CA GLY A 86 -19.41 6.41 0.59
C GLY A 86 -18.25 6.64 -0.37
N TYR A 87 -17.77 5.58 -1.01
CA TYR A 87 -16.71 5.65 -2.01
C TYR A 87 -17.12 5.06 -3.36
N ALA A 88 -16.40 5.45 -4.41
CA ALA A 88 -16.51 4.89 -5.75
C ALA A 88 -15.48 3.77 -5.94
N ARG A 89 -15.87 2.69 -6.63
CA ARG A 89 -14.92 1.64 -7.04
C ARG A 89 -14.12 2.10 -8.25
N ALA A 90 -12.86 1.69 -8.30
CA ALA A 90 -11.97 1.95 -9.44
C ALA A 90 -11.12 0.71 -9.73
N GLU A 91 -10.61 0.62 -10.96
CA GLU A 91 -9.64 -0.38 -11.39
C GLU A 91 -8.27 0.25 -11.57
N GLY A 92 -7.22 -0.56 -11.49
CA GLY A 92 -5.87 -0.08 -11.73
C GLY A 92 -4.81 -1.15 -11.51
N CYS A 93 -3.66 -0.94 -12.14
CA CYS A 93 -2.46 -1.73 -11.94
C CYS A 93 -1.25 -0.80 -11.95
N ALA A 94 -0.33 -0.98 -11.01
CA ALA A 94 0.93 -0.26 -10.96
C ALA A 94 2.03 -1.15 -10.39
N VAL A 95 3.26 -0.93 -10.86
CA VAL A 95 4.47 -1.58 -10.34
C VAL A 95 5.56 -0.52 -10.19
N VAL A 96 6.32 -0.59 -9.10
CA VAL A 96 7.53 0.20 -8.87
C VAL A 96 8.71 -0.72 -8.59
N VAL A 97 9.89 -0.29 -9.01
CA VAL A 97 11.16 -0.96 -8.69
C VAL A 97 11.85 -0.19 -7.59
N LEU A 98 12.24 -0.88 -6.52
CA LEU A 98 12.90 -0.30 -5.38
C LEU A 98 14.34 -0.81 -5.29
N LYS A 99 15.23 0.09 -4.88
CA LYS A 99 16.63 -0.18 -4.52
C LYS A 99 17.00 0.65 -3.31
N ARG A 100 18.05 0.23 -2.58
CA ARG A 100 18.67 1.12 -1.59
C ARG A 100 19.29 2.31 -2.32
N LEU A 101 19.17 3.51 -1.74
CA LEU A 101 19.63 4.75 -2.37
C LEU A 101 21.10 4.69 -2.80
N GLN A 102 21.96 4.15 -1.93
CA GLN A 102 23.39 3.99 -2.21
C GLN A 102 23.66 3.10 -3.44
N ASP A 103 22.87 2.04 -3.63
CA ASP A 103 23.01 1.12 -4.74
C ASP A 103 22.49 1.76 -6.04
N ALA A 104 21.37 2.48 -5.97
CA ALA A 104 20.85 3.25 -7.10
C ALA A 104 21.85 4.33 -7.55
N GLN A 105 22.51 5.01 -6.61
CA GLN A 105 23.54 6.01 -6.91
C GLN A 105 24.81 5.38 -7.52
N ARG A 106 25.29 4.27 -6.94
CA ARG A 106 26.43 3.51 -7.46
C ARG A 106 26.17 3.07 -8.91
N ASP A 107 24.98 2.55 -9.17
CA ASP A 107 24.59 1.99 -10.46
C ASP A 107 24.11 3.07 -11.45
N ARG A 108 24.04 4.34 -11.00
CA ARG A 108 23.58 5.51 -11.78
C ARG A 108 22.16 5.37 -12.33
N ASP A 109 21.28 4.77 -11.53
CA ASP A 109 19.87 4.63 -11.88
C ASP A 109 19.14 5.99 -11.85
N PRO A 110 18.11 6.19 -12.69
CA PRO A 110 17.21 7.32 -12.56
C PRO A 110 16.36 7.20 -11.29
N ILE A 111 16.59 8.08 -10.31
CA ILE A 111 15.86 8.09 -9.04
C ILE A 111 14.62 8.98 -9.16
N LEU A 112 13.43 8.37 -9.16
CA LEU A 112 12.16 9.09 -9.26
C LEU A 112 11.72 9.76 -7.95
N ALA A 113 11.97 9.09 -6.83
CA ALA A 113 11.63 9.56 -5.49
C ALA A 113 12.42 8.80 -4.42
N LEU A 114 12.44 9.33 -3.20
CA LEU A 114 13.05 8.68 -2.04
C LEU A 114 11.98 8.31 -1.00
N ILE A 115 11.84 7.02 -0.73
CA ILE A 115 11.00 6.52 0.37
C ILE A 115 11.76 6.69 1.68
N ARG A 116 11.44 7.75 2.42
CA ARG A 116 12.14 8.11 3.66
C ARG A 116 11.81 7.17 4.81
N GLY A 117 10.53 6.81 4.97
CA GLY A 117 10.06 5.94 6.02
C GLY A 117 8.68 5.37 5.70
N THR A 118 8.41 4.18 6.20
CA THR A 118 7.13 3.48 6.10
C THR A 118 6.79 2.86 7.46
N ALA A 119 5.52 2.62 7.71
CA ALA A 119 5.04 1.91 8.90
C ALA A 119 3.73 1.20 8.57
N ILE A 120 3.40 0.17 9.34
CA ILE A 120 2.13 -0.57 9.29
C ILE A 120 1.69 -0.86 10.73
N ASN A 121 0.37 -0.89 10.97
CA ASN A 121 -0.23 -1.36 12.22
C ASN A 121 -1.68 -1.81 11.97
N HIS A 122 -2.41 -2.13 13.04
CA HIS A 122 -3.82 -2.48 13.00
C HIS A 122 -4.58 -1.64 14.02
N ASP A 123 -5.85 -1.34 13.74
CA ASP A 123 -6.71 -0.51 14.60
C ASP A 123 -7.00 -1.14 15.96
N GLY A 124 -6.86 -2.47 16.05
CA GLY A 124 -7.12 -3.25 17.25
C GLY A 124 -8.62 -3.26 17.60
N PRO A 125 -8.97 -3.43 18.90
CA PRO A 125 -10.35 -3.28 19.36
C PRO A 125 -10.80 -1.82 19.20
N SER A 126 -11.63 -1.53 18.20
CA SER A 126 -12.32 -0.25 18.01
C SER A 126 -13.84 -0.44 18.18
N SER A 127 -14.62 0.61 17.93
CA SER A 127 -16.09 0.56 18.01
C SER A 127 -16.76 -0.37 16.98
N GLY A 128 -15.99 -0.99 16.09
CA GLY A 128 -16.44 -2.05 15.20
C GLY A 128 -15.31 -2.48 14.26
N LEU A 129 -15.34 -3.71 13.76
CA LEU A 129 -14.23 -4.28 12.97
C LEU A 129 -13.78 -3.42 11.78
N THR A 130 -14.72 -2.70 11.15
CA THR A 130 -14.46 -1.81 10.00
C THR A 130 -14.44 -0.34 10.37
N VAL A 131 -14.59 0.00 11.64
CA VAL A 131 -14.61 1.40 12.11
C VAL A 131 -13.17 1.85 12.38
N PRO A 132 -12.70 2.92 11.72
CA PRO A 132 -11.33 3.39 11.85
C PRO A 132 -10.99 3.86 13.26
N SER A 133 -9.76 3.59 13.70
CA SER A 133 -9.25 4.02 15.01
C SER A 133 -8.33 5.24 14.91
N ARG A 134 -8.78 6.40 15.42
CA ARG A 134 -7.95 7.62 15.46
C ARG A 134 -6.62 7.41 16.20
N PRO A 135 -6.57 6.85 17.42
CA PRO A 135 -5.30 6.63 18.11
C PRO A 135 -4.32 5.75 17.33
N ALA A 136 -4.83 4.70 16.68
CA ALA A 136 -3.99 3.80 15.87
C ALA A 136 -3.42 4.52 14.64
N GLN A 137 -4.22 5.33 13.93
CA GLN A 137 -3.74 6.12 12.80
C GLN A 137 -2.71 7.19 13.23
N GLU A 138 -2.92 7.84 14.37
CA GLU A 138 -1.94 8.79 14.91
C GLU A 138 -0.61 8.10 15.25
N ALA A 139 -0.66 6.92 15.87
CA ALA A 139 0.53 6.13 16.18
C ALA A 139 1.27 5.70 14.90
N LEU A 140 0.52 5.23 13.89
CA LEU A 140 1.05 4.86 12.58
C LEU A 140 1.83 6.02 11.94
N LEU A 141 1.22 7.21 11.88
CA LEU A 141 1.83 8.40 11.29
C LEU A 141 3.06 8.85 12.07
N ARG A 142 3.02 8.80 13.41
CA ARG A 142 4.19 9.13 14.26
C ARG A 142 5.35 8.17 13.99
N GLN A 143 5.08 6.88 13.88
CA GLN A 143 6.10 5.87 13.61
C GLN A 143 6.70 6.05 12.20
N ALA A 144 5.87 6.28 11.18
CA ALA A 144 6.36 6.54 9.82
C ALA A 144 7.28 7.77 9.76
N LEU A 145 6.91 8.86 10.45
CA LEU A 145 7.73 10.07 10.53
C LEU A 145 9.03 9.86 11.30
N ALA A 146 8.99 9.08 12.39
CA ALA A 146 10.18 8.71 13.15
C ALA A 146 11.14 7.89 12.28
N HIS A 147 10.64 6.87 11.56
CA HIS A 147 11.43 6.08 10.60
C HIS A 147 12.00 6.95 9.46
N ALA A 148 11.28 7.99 9.06
CA ALA A 148 11.74 8.93 8.03
C ALA A 148 12.81 9.92 8.52
N GLY A 149 12.95 10.10 9.84
CA GLY A 149 13.75 11.18 10.44
C GLY A 149 13.22 12.57 10.04
N VAL A 150 11.90 12.72 9.89
CA VAL A 150 11.26 13.96 9.43
C VAL A 150 10.35 14.53 10.51
N ALA A 151 10.57 15.79 10.88
CA ALA A 151 9.68 16.52 11.78
C ALA A 151 8.33 16.82 11.09
N ARG A 152 7.23 16.81 11.85
CA ARG A 152 5.88 17.13 11.35
C ARG A 152 5.84 18.46 10.58
N SER A 153 6.55 19.48 11.05
CA SER A 153 6.63 20.80 10.42
C SER A 153 7.25 20.80 9.02
N ARG A 154 7.96 19.73 8.64
CA ARG A 154 8.59 19.58 7.32
C ARG A 154 7.74 18.79 6.33
N CYS A 155 6.64 18.19 6.76
CA CYS A 155 5.60 17.69 5.86
C CYS A 155 4.84 18.90 5.31
N ARG A 156 5.32 19.45 4.19
CA ARG A 156 4.60 20.49 3.46
C ARG A 156 3.27 19.91 2.95
N ARG A 157 2.24 20.77 2.89
CA ARG A 157 1.03 20.48 2.11
C ARG A 157 1.38 20.32 0.64
#